data_AF-A0A3E1Y778-F1
#
_entry.id   AF-A0A3E1Y778-F1
#
_cell.length_a   1.000
_cell.length_b   1.000
_cell.length_c   1.000
_cell.angle_alpha   90.00
_cell.angle_beta   90.00
_cell.angle_gamma   90.00
#
_symmetry.space_group_name_H-M   'P 1'
#
loop_
_entity.id
_entity.type
_entity.pdbx_description
1 polymer ?
#
loop_
_entity_poly.entity_id
_entity_poly.type
_entity_poly.pdbx_seq_one_letter_code
_entity_poly.pdbx_strand_id
1 'polypeptide(L)'
;MVSTALVMPSDEEDLALTLNAKKKKIRRKDFDAAFKTIKIEEKQGINIYNKVSRFIPKAFDFIDQSFLTETDKEEYKRIIRERANRLELQF
;
A
#
# COMPACT_ATOMS: atom_id res chain seq x y z
N MET A 1 -5.83 7.08 -13.36
CA MET A 1 -6.49 6.05 -12.52
C MET A 1 -7.02 6.75 -11.27
N VAL A 2 -8.21 6.42 -10.80
CA VAL A 2 -8.85 7.08 -9.63
C VAL A 2 -8.67 6.19 -8.40
N SER A 3 -8.39 6.79 -7.23
CA SER A 3 -8.32 6.05 -5.97
C SER A 3 -9.73 5.65 -5.52
N THR A 4 -10.12 4.38 -5.72
CA THR A 4 -11.42 3.85 -5.27
C THR A 4 -11.62 4.00 -3.78
N ALA A 5 -10.55 3.91 -2.98
CA ALA A 5 -10.59 4.16 -1.54
C ALA A 5 -11.02 5.60 -1.18
N LEU A 6 -10.76 6.58 -2.05
CA LEU A 6 -11.21 7.97 -1.85
C LEU A 6 -12.62 8.19 -2.39
N VAL A 7 -12.92 7.64 -3.56
CA VAL A 7 -14.18 7.96 -4.28
C VAL A 7 -15.32 6.99 -4.02
N MET A 8 -15.05 5.86 -3.39
CA MET A 8 -16.02 4.80 -3.11
C MET A 8 -15.86 4.28 -1.67
N PRO A 9 -16.29 5.06 -0.65
CA PRO A 9 -16.11 4.69 0.76
C PRO A 9 -16.88 3.43 1.19
N SER A 10 -17.85 2.98 0.40
CA SER A 10 -18.56 1.71 0.62
C SER A 10 -17.72 0.49 0.23
N ASP A 11 -16.66 0.68 -0.56
CA ASP A 11 -15.72 -0.39 -0.91
C ASP A 11 -14.65 -0.51 0.17
N GLU A 12 -14.79 -1.54 0.98
CA GLU A 12 -13.86 -1.87 2.05
C GLU A 12 -12.79 -2.89 1.61
N GLU A 13 -12.73 -3.27 0.32
CA GLU A 13 -11.69 -4.18 -0.18
C GLU A 13 -10.33 -3.49 -0.28
N ASP A 14 -9.28 -4.20 0.16
CA ASP A 14 -7.90 -3.73 -0.02
C ASP A 14 -7.38 -4.06 -1.43
N LEU A 15 -7.84 -5.17 -2.04
CA LEU A 15 -7.34 -5.72 -3.30
C LEU A 15 -8.48 -6.31 -4.14
N ALA A 16 -8.46 -6.03 -5.45
CA ALA A 16 -9.40 -6.62 -6.41
C ALA A 16 -9.22 -8.16 -6.58
N LEU A 17 -7.96 -8.62 -6.52
CA LEU A 17 -7.59 -10.04 -6.55
C LEU A 17 -7.13 -10.51 -5.16
N THR A 18 -7.31 -11.78 -4.87
CA THR A 18 -6.89 -12.35 -3.59
C THR A 18 -5.36 -12.43 -3.48
N LEU A 19 -4.82 -11.95 -2.36
CA LEU A 19 -3.46 -12.23 -1.92
C LEU A 19 -3.55 -13.26 -0.79
N ASN A 20 -2.94 -14.44 -0.97
CA ASN A 20 -3.00 -15.51 0.02
C ASN A 20 -4.46 -15.82 0.46
N ALA A 21 -5.36 -15.96 -0.53
CA ALA A 21 -6.80 -16.16 -0.37
C ALA A 21 -7.56 -15.03 0.39
N LYS A 22 -6.97 -13.84 0.56
CA LYS A 22 -7.59 -12.69 1.21
C LYS A 22 -7.69 -11.47 0.29
N LYS A 23 -8.75 -10.68 0.48
CA LYS A 23 -8.95 -9.37 -0.19
C LYS A 23 -9.10 -8.19 0.77
N LYS A 24 -9.24 -8.46 2.07
CA LYS A 24 -9.45 -7.46 3.13
C LYS A 24 -8.47 -7.69 4.28
N LYS A 25 -8.17 -6.61 5.02
CA LYS A 25 -7.30 -6.61 6.21
C LYS A 25 -5.93 -7.21 5.94
N ILE A 26 -5.35 -6.88 4.78
CA ILE A 26 -4.07 -7.43 4.34
C ILE A 26 -2.92 -6.92 5.21
N ARG A 27 -2.13 -7.84 5.75
CA ARG A 27 -0.95 -7.54 6.59
C ARG A 27 0.32 -8.08 5.96
N ARG A 28 1.48 -7.67 6.51
CA ARG A 28 2.81 -8.11 6.06
C ARG A 28 2.91 -9.64 5.93
N LYS A 29 2.41 -10.38 6.92
CA LYS A 29 2.40 -11.86 6.93
C LYS A 29 1.68 -12.47 5.71
N ASP A 30 0.67 -11.79 5.17
CA ASP A 30 -0.06 -12.28 3.99
C ASP A 30 0.79 -12.13 2.72
N PHE A 31 1.58 -11.06 2.62
CA PHE A 31 2.59 -10.89 1.57
C PHE A 31 3.74 -11.87 1.71
N ASP A 32 4.24 -12.09 2.93
CA ASP A 32 5.32 -13.05 3.18
C ASP A 32 4.89 -14.48 2.80
N ALA A 33 3.65 -14.87 3.09
CA ALA A 33 3.08 -16.14 2.66
C ALA A 33 2.93 -16.23 1.13
N ALA A 34 2.48 -15.15 0.49
CA ALA A 34 2.38 -15.08 -0.96
C ALA A 34 3.76 -15.22 -1.63
N PHE A 35 4.78 -14.49 -1.15
CA PHE A 35 6.16 -14.56 -1.62
C PHE A 35 6.72 -15.98 -1.55
N LYS A 36 6.51 -16.69 -0.43
CA LYS A 36 6.89 -18.09 -0.30
C LYS A 36 6.21 -18.99 -1.34
N THR A 37 4.92 -18.78 -1.58
CA THR A 37 4.14 -19.57 -2.55
C THR A 37 4.67 -19.38 -3.97
N ILE A 38 5.08 -18.16 -4.34
CA ILE A 38 5.65 -17.84 -5.65
C ILE A 38 7.18 -17.96 -5.69
N LYS A 39 7.79 -18.59 -4.67
CA LYS A 39 9.24 -18.86 -4.57
C LYS A 39 10.13 -17.60 -4.66
N ILE A 40 9.64 -16.48 -4.16
CA ILE A 40 10.48 -15.30 -3.90
C ILE A 40 11.33 -15.58 -2.67
N GLU A 41 12.64 -15.40 -2.81
CA GLU A 41 13.58 -15.55 -1.70
C GLU A 41 13.36 -14.47 -0.63
N GLU A 42 13.62 -14.80 0.64
CA GLU A 42 13.44 -13.88 1.77
C GLU A 42 14.17 -12.55 1.56
N LYS A 43 15.41 -12.59 1.05
CA LYS A 43 16.20 -11.40 0.71
C LYS A 43 15.52 -10.53 -0.35
N GLN A 44 14.89 -11.15 -1.35
CA GLN A 44 14.15 -10.43 -2.39
C GLN A 44 12.88 -9.79 -1.81
N GLY A 45 12.14 -10.52 -0.97
CA GLY A 45 10.98 -9.98 -0.25
C GLY A 45 11.33 -8.75 0.60
N ILE A 46 12.41 -8.82 1.38
CA ILE A 46 12.93 -7.68 2.17
C ILE A 46 13.29 -6.50 1.26
N ASN A 47 13.95 -6.76 0.13
CA ASN A 47 14.30 -5.72 -0.82
C ASN A 47 13.07 -5.03 -1.43
N ILE A 48 11.99 -5.78 -1.69
CA ILE A 48 10.72 -5.21 -2.17
C ILE A 48 10.16 -4.25 -1.12
N TYR A 49 10.06 -4.66 0.15
CA TYR A 49 9.58 -3.78 1.22
C TYR A 49 10.44 -2.53 1.36
N ASN A 50 11.77 -2.68 1.36
CA ASN A 50 12.70 -1.56 1.45
C ASN A 50 12.54 -0.57 0.28
N LYS A 51 12.33 -1.08 -0.93
CA LYS A 51 12.11 -0.25 -2.12
C LYS A 51 10.81 0.54 -2.02
N VAL A 52 9.74 -0.10 -1.54
CA VAL A 52 8.46 0.59 -1.28
C VAL A 52 8.64 1.66 -0.20
N SER A 53 9.26 1.31 0.93
CA SER A 53 9.52 2.24 2.05
C SER A 53 10.23 3.51 1.58
N ARG A 54 11.34 3.36 0.86
CA ARG A 54 12.11 4.50 0.32
C ARG A 54 11.35 5.32 -0.71
N PHE A 55 10.33 4.75 -1.34
CA PHE A 55 9.52 5.45 -2.33
C PHE A 55 8.37 6.25 -1.70
N ILE A 56 7.92 5.92 -0.49
CA ILE A 56 6.77 6.59 0.13
C ILE A 56 6.98 8.12 0.27
N PRO A 57 8.14 8.65 0.72
CA PRO A 57 8.34 10.09 0.79
C PRO A 57 8.17 10.77 -0.58
N LYS A 58 8.75 10.16 -1.63
CA LYS A 58 8.60 10.63 -3.01
C LYS A 58 7.15 10.55 -3.51
N ALA A 59 6.40 9.55 -3.07
CA ALA A 59 4.98 9.46 -3.37
C ALA A 59 4.18 10.61 -2.74
N PHE A 60 4.55 11.06 -1.53
CA PHE A 60 3.96 12.26 -0.92
C PHE A 60 4.27 13.52 -1.71
N ASP A 61 5.52 13.71 -2.16
CA ASP A 61 5.90 14.84 -3.01
C ASP A 61 5.06 14.89 -4.30
N PHE A 62 4.81 13.73 -4.93
CA PHE A 62 3.96 13.64 -6.11
C PHE A 62 2.49 13.96 -5.83
N ILE A 63 1.97 13.58 -4.66
CA ILE A 63 0.61 13.95 -4.24
C ILE A 63 0.52 15.46 -4.05
N ASP A 64 1.54 16.08 -3.45
CA ASP A 64 1.58 17.53 -3.22
C ASP A 64 1.59 18.33 -4.52
N GLN A 65 2.28 17.82 -5.54
CA GLN A 65 2.35 18.41 -6.87
C GLN A 65 1.14 18.07 -7.76
N SER A 66 0.19 17.25 -7.29
CA SER A 66 -0.96 16.82 -8.08
C SER A 66 -2.09 17.87 -8.11
N PHE A 67 -3.03 17.70 -9.05
CA PHE A 67 -4.22 18.54 -9.20
C PHE A 67 -5.36 18.22 -8.22
N LEU A 68 -5.09 17.44 -7.17
CA LEU A 68 -6.07 17.12 -6.13
C LEU A 68 -6.34 18.35 -5.25
N THR A 69 -7.50 18.38 -4.60
CA THR A 69 -7.77 19.39 -3.56
C THR A 69 -6.88 19.13 -2.34
N GLU A 70 -6.60 20.14 -1.53
CA GLU A 70 -5.77 19.97 -0.32
C GLU A 70 -6.37 18.93 0.64
N THR A 71 -7.70 18.86 0.76
CA THR A 71 -8.39 17.84 1.53
C THR A 71 -8.14 16.44 0.98
N ASP A 72 -8.26 16.25 -0.34
CA ASP A 72 -8.03 14.95 -0.97
C ASP A 72 -6.57 14.51 -0.89
N LYS A 73 -5.62 15.46 -0.98
CA LYS A 73 -4.18 15.19 -0.80
C LYS A 73 -3.90 14.64 0.59
N GLU A 74 -4.41 15.29 1.63
CA GLU A 74 -4.20 14.84 3.01
C GLU A 74 -4.85 13.49 3.28
N GLU A 75 -6.05 13.25 2.75
CA GLU A 75 -6.71 11.95 2.88
C GLU A 75 -5.94 10.85 2.13
N TYR A 76 -5.41 11.14 0.93
CA TYR A 76 -4.57 10.19 0.20
C TYR A 76 -3.31 9.82 0.99
N LYS A 77 -2.61 10.83 1.53
CA LYS A 77 -1.44 10.61 2.38
C LYS A 77 -1.80 9.83 3.64
N ARG A 78 -2.95 10.11 4.27
CA ARG A 78 -3.45 9.37 5.43
C ARG A 78 -3.61 7.88 5.12
N ILE A 79 -4.23 7.54 3.99
CA ILE A 79 -4.41 6.15 3.54
C ILE A 79 -3.05 5.46 3.34
N ILE A 80 -2.10 6.12 2.69
CA ILE A 80 -0.75 5.55 2.49
C ILE A 80 -0.07 5.31 3.85
N ARG A 81 -0.09 6.29 4.77
CA ARG A 81 0.52 6.15 6.10
C ARG A 81 -0.10 4.98 6.87
N GLU A 82 -1.42 4.88 6.88
CA GLU A 82 -2.16 3.80 7.55
C GLU A 82 -1.75 2.42 7.00
N ARG A 83 -1.74 2.27 5.68
CA ARG A 83 -1.37 1.01 5.02
C ARG A 83 0.10 0.67 5.23
N ALA A 84 1.00 1.65 5.16
CA ALA A 84 2.42 1.45 5.41
C ALA A 84 2.69 1.02 6.86
N ASN A 85 2.00 1.63 7.84
CA ASN A 85 2.05 1.20 9.24
C ASN A 85 1.53 -0.23 9.42
N ARG A 86 0.42 -0.59 8.76
CA ARG A 86 -0.14 -1.95 8.78
C ARG A 86 0.81 -3.01 8.19
N LEU A 87 1.71 -2.59 7.31
CA LEU A 87 2.76 -3.41 6.71
C LEU A 87 4.11 -3.30 7.43
N GLU A 88 4.18 -2.53 8.52
CA GLU A 88 5.39 -2.34 9.34
C GLU A 88 6.56 -1.76 8.50
N LEU A 89 6.26 -0.81 7.62
CA LEU A 89 7.25 -0.11 6.79
C LEU A 89 7.80 1.11 7.54
N GLN A 90 9.10 1.37 7.41
CA GLN A 90 9.80 2.51 7.99
C GLN A 90 10.19 3.50 6.88
N PHE A 91 9.56 4.66 6.83
CA PHE A 91 9.72 5.65 5.76
C PHE A 91 9.69 7.09 6.28
#